data_AF-A0A9P6IVZ2-F1
#
_entry.id   AF-A0A9P6IVZ2-F1
#
_cell.length_a   1.000
_cell.length_b   1.000
_cell.length_c   1.000
_cell.angle_alpha   90.00
_cell.angle_beta   90.00
_cell.angle_gamma   90.00
#
_symmetry.space_group_name_H-M   'P 1'
#
loop_
_entity.id
_entity.type
_entity.pdbx_description
1 polymer ?
#
loop_
_entity_poly.entity_id
_entity_poly.type
_entity_poly.pdbx_seq_one_letter_code
_entity_poly.pdbx_strand_id
1 'polypeptide(L)'
;MAVPSGMPQILQQRPLTPTAPPTPPEPVKLRHPAGDRTHIPAAHRLIYTVLSNELAFARQHATAAAKRPLDDAEKKLNVLFDMLNNEEVSGPVLDQMLQLAQALQVKNYNSAYQIHLELHSTRTDEVSGWMTGVKRLIVDNAKIQQ
;
A
#
# COMPACT_ATOMS: atom_id res chain seq x y z
N MET A 1 -52.46 41.72 -44.24
CA MET A 1 -52.88 41.57 -42.83
C MET A 1 -53.85 40.39 -42.80
N ALA A 2 -53.76 39.36 -41.97
CA ALA A 2 -52.81 38.91 -40.96
C ALA A 2 -53.01 37.37 -40.85
N VAL A 3 -51.94 36.64 -40.57
CA VAL A 3 -51.96 35.18 -40.31
C VAL A 3 -52.64 34.88 -38.95
N PRO A 4 -53.09 33.64 -38.70
CA PRO A 4 -52.17 32.80 -37.93
C PRO A 4 -52.13 31.32 -38.36
N SER A 5 -50.89 30.84 -38.35
CA SER A 5 -50.44 29.46 -38.45
C SER A 5 -51.00 28.56 -37.35
N GLY A 6 -51.30 27.33 -37.73
CA GLY A 6 -51.32 26.20 -36.81
C GLY A 6 -51.70 24.95 -37.57
N MET A 7 -50.77 24.00 -37.75
CA MET A 7 -50.91 22.52 -37.83
C MET A 7 -49.47 21.91 -37.79
N PRO A 8 -49.25 20.58 -37.67
CA PRO A 8 -48.85 19.97 -36.40
C PRO A 8 -47.53 19.17 -36.47
N GLN A 9 -47.06 18.87 -35.26
CA GLN A 9 -46.10 17.83 -34.81
C GLN A 9 -45.32 17.04 -35.87
N ILE A 10 -44.05 17.40 -35.99
CA ILE A 10 -42.97 16.57 -36.51
C ILE A 10 -42.61 15.41 -35.56
N LEU A 11 -42.20 14.32 -36.19
CA LEU A 11 -41.82 13.01 -35.69
C LEU A 11 -40.64 13.00 -34.70
N GLN A 12 -40.64 11.98 -33.83
CA GLN A 12 -39.47 11.32 -33.21
C GLN A 12 -38.65 12.21 -32.24
N GLN A 13 -38.40 11.82 -30.99
CA GLN A 13 -37.38 10.84 -30.63
C GLN A 13 -37.53 10.42 -29.15
N ARG A 14 -37.16 9.18 -28.86
CA ARG A 14 -37.08 8.58 -27.52
C ARG A 14 -36.02 9.34 -26.71
N PRO A 15 -36.19 9.55 -25.39
CA PRO A 15 -35.11 10.10 -24.57
C PRO A 15 -33.99 9.06 -24.50
N LEU A 16 -32.88 9.31 -25.20
CA LEU A 16 -31.62 8.68 -24.87
C LEU A 16 -31.18 9.28 -23.52
N THR A 17 -30.96 8.40 -22.57
CA THR A 17 -30.34 8.70 -21.28
C THR A 17 -29.14 9.64 -21.47
N PRO A 18 -28.99 10.71 -20.67
CA PRO A 18 -27.77 11.50 -20.68
C PRO A 18 -26.60 10.61 -20.25
N THR A 19 -25.73 10.27 -21.19
CA THR A 19 -24.37 9.80 -20.89
C THR A 19 -23.71 10.91 -20.09
N ALA A 20 -23.49 10.65 -18.80
CA ALA A 20 -22.73 11.56 -17.94
C ALA A 20 -21.35 11.82 -18.58
N PRO A 21 -20.85 13.06 -18.57
CA PRO A 21 -19.50 13.36 -19.02
C PRO A 21 -18.49 12.56 -18.20
N PRO A 22 -17.37 12.11 -18.78
CA PRO A 22 -16.28 11.53 -18.01
C PRO A 22 -15.79 12.60 -17.03
N THR A 23 -15.99 12.35 -15.74
CA THR A 23 -15.46 13.17 -14.66
C THR A 23 -13.95 13.37 -14.91
N PRO A 24 -13.44 14.61 -14.83
CA PRO A 24 -12.00 14.85 -14.83
C PRO A 24 -11.34 13.95 -13.78
N PRO A 25 -10.21 13.29 -14.07
CA PRO A 25 -9.49 12.57 -13.04
C PRO A 25 -9.23 13.57 -11.91
N GLU A 26 -9.80 13.27 -10.74
CA GLU A 26 -9.55 14.03 -9.52
C GLU A 26 -8.04 14.23 -9.40
N PRO A 27 -7.57 15.43 -8.99
CA PRO A 27 -6.16 15.66 -8.79
C PRO A 27 -5.70 14.61 -7.79
N VAL A 28 -4.97 13.61 -8.27
CA VAL A 28 -4.28 12.64 -7.44
C VAL A 28 -3.43 13.51 -6.54
N LYS A 29 -3.90 13.66 -5.31
CA LYS A 29 -3.24 14.35 -4.20
C LYS A 29 -1.76 14.08 -4.40
N LEU A 30 -0.93 15.12 -4.54
CA LEU A 30 0.50 15.03 -4.83
C LEU A 30 1.15 14.04 -3.84
N ARG A 31 1.06 12.74 -4.15
CA ARG A 31 1.82 11.69 -3.52
C ARG A 31 3.17 11.82 -4.19
N HIS A 32 4.21 11.90 -3.39
CA HIS A 32 5.58 11.91 -3.90
C HIS A 32 5.70 10.76 -4.92
N PRO A 33 6.38 11.00 -6.06
CA PRO A 33 6.40 10.01 -7.14
C PRO A 33 6.92 8.67 -6.62
N ALA A 34 6.26 7.58 -7.02
CA ALA A 34 6.65 6.23 -6.62
C ALA A 34 8.12 5.99 -6.98
N GLY A 35 9.01 6.04 -5.99
CA GLY A 35 10.47 5.94 -6.19
C GLY A 35 11.28 7.07 -5.55
N ASP A 36 10.68 8.22 -5.24
CA ASP A 36 11.34 9.30 -4.49
C ASP A 36 11.31 8.97 -3.00
N ARG A 37 12.29 8.17 -2.57
CA ARG A 37 12.46 7.70 -1.18
C ARG A 37 13.37 8.63 -0.37
N THR A 38 13.62 9.81 -0.90
CA THR A 38 14.52 10.83 -0.34
C THR A 38 13.90 11.54 0.85
N HIS A 39 12.56 11.49 0.97
CA HIS A 39 11.80 12.11 2.06
C HIS A 39 11.53 11.19 3.26
N ILE A 40 11.92 9.91 3.22
CA ILE A 40 11.77 9.03 4.39
C ILE A 40 12.62 9.61 5.54
N PRO A 41 11.99 10.02 6.66
CA PRO A 41 12.70 10.66 7.76
C PRO A 41 13.77 9.72 8.34
N ALA A 42 14.88 10.28 8.82
CA ALA A 42 15.99 9.51 9.38
C ALA A 42 15.55 8.55 10.49
N ALA A 43 14.53 8.93 11.28
CA ALA A 43 13.94 8.11 12.32
C ALA A 43 13.32 6.80 11.78
N HIS A 44 12.78 6.81 10.57
CA HIS A 44 12.09 5.66 9.96
C HIS A 44 12.96 4.95 8.91
N ARG A 45 14.14 5.50 8.61
CA ARG A 45 15.10 4.93 7.65
C ARG A 45 15.59 3.55 8.07
N LEU A 46 15.63 3.27 9.37
CA LEU A 46 15.96 1.95 9.90
C LEU A 46 14.93 0.91 9.44
N ILE A 47 13.63 1.22 9.50
CA ILE A 47 12.54 0.34 9.06
C ILE A 47 12.74 -0.04 7.59
N TYR A 48 12.96 0.97 6.73
CA TYR A 48 13.24 0.75 5.31
C TYR A 48 14.47 -0.14 5.08
N THR A 49 15.58 0.17 5.76
CA THR A 49 16.85 -0.54 5.60
C THR A 49 16.72 -2.00 6.00
N VAL A 50 16.10 -2.27 7.15
CA VAL A 50 15.93 -3.62 7.67
C VAL A 50 14.98 -4.43 6.81
N LEU A 51 13.80 -3.89 6.48
CA LEU A 51 12.82 -4.60 5.65
C LEU A 51 13.36 -4.88 4.24
N SER A 52 14.12 -3.94 3.65
CA SER A 52 14.78 -4.16 2.37
C SER A 52 15.83 -5.26 2.45
N ASN A 53 16.61 -5.30 3.53
CA ASN A 53 17.61 -6.35 3.75
C ASN A 53 16.95 -7.72 3.97
N GLU A 54 15.90 -7.78 4.79
CA GLU A 54 15.15 -9.01 5.04
C GLU A 54 14.48 -9.54 3.76
N LEU A 55 13.96 -8.65 2.90
CA LEU A 55 13.43 -9.04 1.60
C LEU A 55 14.50 -9.55 0.64
N ALA A 56 15.67 -8.91 0.59
CA ALA A 56 16.79 -9.37 -0.23
C ALA A 56 17.27 -10.74 0.25
N PHE A 57 17.39 -10.93 1.57
CA PHE A 57 17.75 -12.19 2.18
C PHE A 57 16.75 -13.30 1.85
N ALA A 58 15.46 -12.99 1.96
CA ALA A 58 14.38 -13.89 1.57
C ALA A 58 14.47 -14.24 0.07
N ARG A 59 14.68 -13.26 -0.81
CA ARG A 59 14.81 -13.46 -2.27
C ARG A 59 15.96 -14.41 -2.61
N GLN A 60 17.06 -14.31 -1.88
CA GLN A 60 18.26 -15.13 -2.10
C GLN A 60 18.07 -16.58 -1.67
N HIS A 61 17.32 -16.84 -0.59
CA HIS A 61 17.13 -18.18 -0.03
C HIS A 61 15.76 -18.78 -0.37
N ALA A 62 14.87 -18.02 -1.00
CA ALA A 62 13.53 -18.45 -1.36
C ALA A 62 13.55 -19.59 -2.38
N THR A 63 12.77 -20.62 -2.11
CA THR A 63 12.48 -21.70 -3.06
C THR A 63 11.58 -21.20 -4.19
N ALA A 64 11.50 -21.96 -5.30
CA ALA A 64 10.64 -21.60 -6.42
C ALA A 64 9.16 -21.37 -6.04
N ALA A 65 8.68 -22.05 -4.99
CA ALA A 65 7.32 -21.89 -4.46
C ALA A 65 7.15 -20.57 -3.67
N ALA A 66 8.21 -20.06 -3.06
CA ALA A 66 8.20 -18.81 -2.29
C ALA A 66 8.37 -17.55 -3.16
N LYS A 67 8.86 -17.68 -4.41
CA LYS A 67 9.08 -16.52 -5.31
C LYS A 67 7.84 -15.65 -5.53
N ARG A 68 6.67 -16.26 -5.79
CA ARG A 68 5.40 -15.54 -5.97
C ARG A 68 4.99 -14.76 -4.72
N PRO A 69 4.85 -15.39 -3.53
CA PRO A 69 4.47 -14.65 -2.33
C PRO A 69 5.51 -13.61 -1.90
N LEU A 70 6.78 -13.79 -2.28
CA LEU A 70 7.82 -12.80 -2.01
C LEU A 70 7.72 -11.56 -2.91
N ASP A 71 7.33 -11.73 -4.17
CA ASP A 71 7.01 -10.61 -5.07
C ASP A 71 5.81 -9.79 -4.56
N ASP A 72 4.78 -10.47 -4.06
CA ASP A 72 3.65 -9.83 -3.38
C ASP A 72 4.09 -9.09 -2.10
N ALA A 73 4.98 -9.68 -1.30
CA ALA A 73 5.53 -9.03 -0.11
C ALA A 73 6.35 -7.79 -0.48
N GLU A 74 7.17 -7.85 -1.54
CA GLU A 74 7.90 -6.71 -2.08
C GLU A 74 6.96 -5.57 -2.48
N LYS A 75 5.90 -5.85 -3.25
CA LYS A 75 4.90 -4.84 -3.62
C LYS A 75 4.26 -4.19 -2.40
N LYS A 76 3.92 -4.98 -1.39
CA LYS A 76 3.35 -4.50 -0.13
C LYS A 76 4.33 -3.63 0.66
N LEU A 77 5.61 -4.02 0.74
CA LEU A 77 6.65 -3.19 1.34
C LEU A 77 6.83 -1.87 0.60
N ASN A 78 6.74 -1.86 -0.73
CA ASN A 78 6.78 -0.62 -1.51
C ASN A 78 5.61 0.32 -1.17
N VAL A 79 4.41 -0.21 -0.94
CA VAL A 79 3.26 0.59 -0.45
C VAL A 79 3.56 1.20 0.93
N LEU A 80 4.11 0.41 1.86
CA LEU A 80 4.55 0.93 3.15
C LEU A 80 5.60 2.04 3.00
N PHE A 81 6.57 1.87 2.11
CA PHE A 81 7.61 2.87 1.87
C PHE A 81 7.04 4.16 1.27
N ASP A 82 6.04 4.07 0.39
CA ASP A 82 5.30 5.23 -0.10
C ASP A 82 4.54 5.93 1.04
N MET A 83 3.82 5.19 1.88
CA MET A 83 3.11 5.75 3.02
C MET A 83 4.07 6.42 4.03
N LEU A 84 5.22 5.80 4.29
CA LEU A 84 6.30 6.37 5.12
C LEU A 84 6.86 7.67 4.52
N ASN A 85 7.02 7.70 3.21
CA ASN A 85 7.56 8.84 2.49
C ASN A 85 6.58 10.02 2.37
N ASN A 86 5.28 9.71 2.34
CA ASN A 86 4.20 10.70 2.36
C ASN A 86 3.71 11.03 3.78
N GLU A 87 4.35 10.48 4.82
CA GLU A 87 3.95 10.62 6.24
C GLU A 87 2.47 10.24 6.49
N GLU A 88 1.91 9.33 5.68
CA GLU A 88 0.55 8.80 5.83
C GLU A 88 0.44 7.73 6.92
N VAL A 89 1.57 7.38 7.55
CA VAL A 89 1.63 6.43 8.66
C VAL A 89 1.58 7.19 9.97
N SER A 90 0.65 6.79 10.85
CA SER A 90 0.49 7.43 12.13
C SER A 90 1.71 7.19 13.05
N GLY A 91 2.08 8.20 13.85
CA GLY A 91 3.22 8.14 14.79
C GLY A 91 3.37 6.85 15.61
N PRO A 92 2.31 6.30 16.25
CA PRO A 92 2.48 5.08 17.01
C PRO A 92 2.66 3.81 16.14
N VAL A 93 2.26 3.82 14.85
CA VAL A 93 2.54 2.72 13.92
C VAL A 93 4.02 2.74 13.57
N LEU A 94 4.57 3.94 13.37
CA LEU A 94 6.00 4.14 13.12
C LEU A 94 6.85 3.63 14.28
N ASP A 95 6.47 3.93 15.52
CA ASP A 95 7.17 3.45 16.71
C ASP A 95 7.16 1.91 16.79
N GLN A 96 5.99 1.28 16.65
CA GLN A 96 5.89 -0.18 16.61
C GLN A 96 6.66 -0.79 15.42
N MET A 97 6.62 -0.18 14.25
CA MET A 97 7.42 -0.61 13.10
C MET A 97 8.92 -0.51 13.37
N LEU A 98 9.36 0.52 14.07
CA LEU A 98 10.75 0.68 14.47
C LEU A 98 11.17 -0.41 15.45
N GLN A 99 10.32 -0.76 16.42
CA GLN A 99 10.55 -1.88 17.32
C GLN A 99 10.60 -3.22 16.55
N LEU A 100 9.69 -3.42 15.59
CA LEU A 100 9.68 -4.60 14.74
C LEU A 100 10.97 -4.71 13.91
N ALA A 101 11.43 -3.61 13.32
CA ALA A 101 12.66 -3.57 12.55
C ALA A 101 13.90 -3.82 13.44
N GLN A 102 13.93 -3.33 14.67
CA GLN A 102 14.99 -3.67 15.63
C GLN A 102 14.97 -5.16 15.99
N ALA A 103 13.80 -5.76 16.20
CA ALA A 103 13.66 -7.19 16.45
C ALA A 103 14.16 -8.03 15.25
N LEU A 104 13.85 -7.61 14.02
CA LEU A 104 14.34 -8.24 12.80
C LEU A 104 15.87 -8.16 12.65
N GLN A 105 16.51 -7.06 13.05
CA GLN A 105 17.98 -6.93 12.98
C GLN A 105 18.70 -7.97 13.84
N VAL A 106 18.17 -8.27 15.02
CA VAL A 106 18.72 -9.31 15.91
C VAL A 106 18.20 -10.71 15.58
N LYS A 107 17.55 -10.88 14.41
CA LYS A 107 16.92 -12.13 13.94
C LYS A 107 15.87 -12.68 14.90
N ASN A 108 15.27 -11.81 15.72
CA ASN A 108 14.23 -12.19 16.65
C ASN A 108 12.86 -12.08 15.98
N TYR A 109 12.58 -13.07 15.13
CA TYR A 109 11.31 -13.18 14.41
C TYR A 109 10.11 -13.39 15.33
N ASN A 110 10.30 -13.99 16.51
CA ASN A 110 9.24 -14.16 17.50
C ASN A 110 8.77 -12.80 18.04
N SER A 111 9.69 -11.95 18.48
CA SER A 111 9.35 -10.59 18.94
C SER A 111 8.76 -9.74 17.81
N ALA A 112 9.32 -9.82 16.59
CA ALA A 112 8.76 -9.14 15.42
C ALA A 112 7.31 -9.58 15.14
N TYR A 113 7.00 -10.87 15.26
CA TYR A 113 5.66 -11.40 15.05
C TYR A 113 4.66 -10.92 16.12
N GLN A 114 5.07 -10.85 17.39
CA GLN A 114 4.26 -10.33 18.49
C GLN A 114 3.90 -8.86 18.26
N ILE A 115 4.87 -8.02 17.88
CA ILE A 115 4.64 -6.61 17.56
C ILE A 115 3.68 -6.47 16.37
N HIS A 116 3.83 -7.33 15.35
CA HIS A 116 2.88 -7.39 14.23
C HIS A 116 1.45 -7.69 14.69
N LEU A 117 1.25 -8.61 15.64
CA LEU A 117 -0.09 -8.95 16.15
C LEU A 117 -0.71 -7.77 16.89
N GLU A 118 0.07 -7.10 17.74
CA GLU A 118 -0.38 -5.90 18.47
C GLU A 118 -0.76 -4.78 17.50
N LEU A 119 0.07 -4.53 16.49
CA LEU A 119 -0.17 -3.51 15.49
C LEU A 119 -1.41 -3.84 14.62
N HIS A 120 -1.58 -5.11 14.25
CA HIS A 120 -2.75 -5.58 13.51
C HIS A 120 -4.05 -5.51 14.34
N SER A 121 -3.98 -5.73 15.66
CA SER A 121 -5.13 -5.61 16.56
C SER A 121 -5.51 -4.16 16.87
N THR A 122 -4.53 -3.25 16.94
CA THR A 122 -4.78 -1.84 17.27
C THR A 122 -5.19 -1.01 16.06
N ARG A 123 -4.59 -1.24 14.89
CA ARG A 123 -4.84 -0.46 13.67
C ARG A 123 -4.87 -1.30 12.42
N THR A 124 -5.86 -2.19 12.36
CA THR A 124 -6.09 -3.06 11.19
C THR A 124 -6.27 -2.27 9.90
N ASP A 125 -7.03 -1.17 9.91
CA ASP A 125 -7.39 -0.44 8.70
C ASP A 125 -6.17 0.20 8.00
N GLU A 126 -5.34 0.93 8.76
CA GLU A 126 -4.15 1.63 8.26
C GLU A 126 -3.04 0.67 7.79
N VAL A 127 -2.92 -0.50 8.43
CA VAL A 127 -1.82 -1.44 8.17
C VAL A 127 -2.18 -2.59 7.24
N SER A 128 -3.47 -2.91 7.06
CA SER A 128 -3.91 -4.10 6.31
C SER A 128 -3.34 -4.20 4.89
N GLY A 129 -3.14 -3.06 4.21
CA GLY A 129 -2.66 -2.99 2.83
C GLY A 129 -1.26 -3.61 2.65
N TRP A 130 -0.35 -3.37 3.60
CA TRP A 130 1.06 -3.78 3.52
C TRP A 130 1.48 -4.79 4.59
N MET A 131 0.74 -4.89 5.70
CA MET A 131 1.07 -5.74 6.85
C MET A 131 1.14 -7.22 6.50
N THR A 132 0.26 -7.70 5.62
CA THR A 132 0.27 -9.11 5.19
C THR A 132 1.60 -9.48 4.51
N GLY A 133 2.25 -8.51 3.85
CA GLY A 133 3.58 -8.67 3.26
C GLY A 133 4.66 -8.77 4.34
N VAL A 134 4.63 -7.87 5.33
CA VAL A 134 5.54 -7.88 6.48
C VAL A 134 5.44 -9.18 7.27
N LYS A 135 4.22 -9.62 7.60
CA LYS A 135 3.98 -10.91 8.28
C LYS A 135 4.58 -12.06 7.49
N ARG A 136 4.35 -12.09 6.17
CA ARG A 136 4.87 -13.15 5.30
C ARG A 136 6.39 -13.15 5.32
N LEU A 137 7.01 -11.98 5.22
CA LEU A 137 8.45 -11.79 5.31
C LEU A 137 9.01 -12.38 6.60
N ILE A 138 8.41 -12.04 7.76
CA ILE A 138 8.83 -12.54 9.07
C ILE A 138 8.76 -14.07 9.11
N VAL A 139 7.65 -14.65 8.65
CA VAL A 139 7.44 -16.11 8.67
C VAL A 139 8.36 -16.84 7.69
N ASP A 140 8.60 -16.29 6.51
CA ASP A 140 9.49 -16.90 5.50
C ASP A 140 10.94 -16.83 5.99
N ASN A 141 11.38 -15.67 6.49
CA ASN A 141 12.73 -15.48 7.00
C ASN A 141 13.01 -16.32 8.25
N ALA A 142 12.03 -16.43 9.15
CA ALA A 142 12.11 -17.34 10.28
C ALA A 142 12.33 -18.80 9.85
N LYS A 143 11.70 -19.24 8.76
CA LYS A 143 11.90 -20.59 8.21
C LYS A 143 13.25 -20.75 7.52
N ILE A 144 13.76 -19.71 6.89
CA ILE A 144 15.09 -19.73 6.24
C ILE A 144 16.21 -19.78 7.28
N GLN A 145 16.01 -19.17 8.46
CA GLN A 145 16.98 -19.16 9.56
C GLN A 145 16.86 -20.32 10.55
N GLN A 146 15.84 -21.18 10.39
CA GLN A 146 15.67 -22.43 11.14
C GLN A 146 16.41 -23.56 10.47
#